data_AF-A0A3S2PHM9-F1
#
_entry.id   AF-A0A3S2PHM9-F1
#
_cell.length_a   1.000
_cell.length_b   1.000
_cell.length_c   1.000
_cell.angle_alpha   90.00
_cell.angle_beta   90.00
_cell.angle_gamma   90.00
#
_symmetry.space_group_name_H-M   'P 1'
#
loop_
_entity.id
_entity.type
_entity.pdbx_description
1 polymer ?
#
loop_
_entity_poly.entity_id
_entity_poly.type
_entity_poly.pdbx_seq_one_letter_code
_entity_poly.pdbx_strand_id
1 'polypeptide(L)'
;MGSPICILPAPHETHQRSCSTGPTRSSTMEELDVPQMKREVESLQYQLAINREKSSITVTELVKWIESCVCDDPFLNPELMRANPWVEKGKCVIL
;
A
#
# COMPACT_ATOMS: atom_id res chain seq x y z
N MET A 1 8.93 -4.56 -15.96
CA MET A 1 9.46 -4.90 -14.64
C MET A 1 8.43 -4.41 -13.64
N GLY A 2 7.64 -5.34 -13.07
CA GLY A 2 6.53 -5.00 -12.18
C GLY A 2 6.95 -5.15 -10.73
N SER A 3 6.63 -4.15 -9.91
CA SER A 3 6.69 -4.28 -8.45
C SER A 3 5.31 -4.72 -7.94
N PRO A 4 5.23 -5.69 -7.01
CA PRO A 4 3.97 -6.17 -6.48
C PRO A 4 3.40 -5.22 -5.43
N ILE A 5 2.10 -4.95 -5.49
CA ILE A 5 1.36 -4.26 -4.43
C ILE A 5 1.16 -5.24 -3.27
N CYS A 6 1.70 -4.89 -2.10
CA CYS A 6 1.48 -5.60 -0.84
C CYS A 6 0.03 -5.36 -0.37
N ILE A 7 -0.81 -6.39 -0.39
CA ILE A 7 -2.09 -6.38 0.33
C ILE A 7 -1.86 -7.07 1.67
N LEU A 8 -1.99 -6.31 2.77
CA LEU A 8 -2.04 -6.85 4.13
C LEU A 8 -3.32 -7.69 4.30
N PRO A 9 -3.28 -8.89 4.92
CA PRO A 9 -4.50 -9.63 5.24
C PRO A 9 -5.09 -9.16 6.58
N ALA A 10 -6.41 -8.98 6.64
CA ALA A 10 -7.16 -8.82 7.88
C ALA A 10 -7.61 -10.19 8.43
N PRO A 11 -7.78 -10.35 9.75
CA PRO A 11 -7.89 -11.66 10.41
C PRO A 11 -9.35 -12.07 10.68
N HIS A 12 -9.73 -13.33 10.39
CA HIS A 12 -10.45 -14.21 11.32
C HIS A 12 -10.69 -15.62 10.71
N GLU A 13 -10.39 -16.63 11.54
CA GLU A 13 -10.95 -18.00 11.62
C GLU A 13 -10.66 -19.13 10.61
N THR A 14 -9.68 -19.94 11.01
CA THR A 14 -9.73 -21.39 11.31
C THR A 14 -10.86 -22.25 10.73
N HIS A 15 -10.55 -23.07 9.72
CA HIS A 15 -10.94 -24.50 9.70
C HIS A 15 -9.97 -25.34 8.84
N GLN A 16 -9.83 -26.60 9.26
CA GLN A 16 -8.76 -27.55 8.96
C GLN A 16 -8.61 -27.90 7.47
N ARG A 17 -7.36 -27.98 7.00
CA ARG A 17 -7.00 -28.43 5.65
C ARG A 17 -6.65 -29.92 5.69
N SER A 18 -7.55 -30.77 5.20
CA SER A 18 -7.26 -32.19 4.88
C SER A 18 -7.20 -32.35 3.36
N CYS A 19 -6.12 -32.95 2.86
CA CYS A 19 -5.88 -33.21 1.45
C CYS A 19 -6.65 -34.46 0.99
N SER A 20 -7.43 -34.33 -0.08
CA SER A 20 -7.85 -35.48 -0.90
C SER A 20 -8.01 -35.09 -2.36
N THR A 21 -7.13 -35.63 -3.20
CA THR A 21 -7.17 -35.59 -4.67
C THR A 21 -8.15 -36.64 -5.23
N GLY A 22 -9.10 -36.23 -6.07
CA GLY A 22 -10.01 -37.08 -6.85
C GLY A 22 -10.93 -36.28 -7.79
N PRO A 23 -11.47 -36.83 -8.90
CA PRO A 23 -11.36 -36.19 -10.22
C PRO A 23 -12.66 -35.60 -10.83
N THR A 24 -12.44 -34.78 -11.88
CA THR A 24 -13.32 -34.44 -13.03
C THR A 24 -14.30 -33.25 -12.91
N ARG A 25 -13.85 -32.12 -13.47
CA ARG A 25 -14.56 -31.19 -14.39
C ARG A 25 -16.03 -30.82 -14.09
N SER A 26 -16.21 -29.52 -13.81
CA SER A 26 -17.40 -28.70 -14.08
C SER A 26 -18.58 -28.82 -13.12
N SER A 27 -18.50 -28.16 -11.95
CA SER A 27 -19.67 -27.92 -11.09
C SER A 27 -19.64 -26.58 -10.32
N THR A 28 -18.81 -25.62 -10.71
CA THR A 28 -18.76 -24.32 -10.02
C THR A 28 -18.58 -23.20 -11.04
N MET A 29 -19.59 -23.00 -11.90
CA MET A 29 -19.99 -21.60 -12.08
C MET A 29 -20.66 -21.26 -10.75
N GLU A 30 -19.82 -20.85 -9.81
CA GLU A 30 -20.17 -20.21 -8.55
C GLU A 30 -21.44 -19.40 -8.80
N GLU A 31 -22.50 -19.67 -8.03
CA GLU A 31 -23.79 -19.00 -8.16
C GLU A 31 -23.54 -17.51 -8.34
N LEU A 32 -23.69 -17.03 -9.56
CA LEU A 32 -23.14 -15.73 -9.94
C LEU A 32 -23.88 -14.68 -9.12
N ASP A 33 -23.20 -14.07 -8.14
CA ASP A 33 -23.72 -12.90 -7.42
C ASP A 33 -23.73 -11.71 -8.40
N VAL A 34 -24.76 -11.70 -9.25
CA VAL A 34 -25.00 -10.67 -10.25
C VAL A 34 -25.03 -9.27 -9.61
N PRO A 35 -25.66 -9.06 -8.44
CA PRO A 35 -25.54 -7.79 -7.71
C PRO A 35 -24.09 -7.36 -7.43
N GLN A 36 -23.23 -8.26 -6.95
CA GLN A 36 -21.81 -7.93 -6.74
C GLN A 36 -21.11 -7.56 -8.05
N MET A 37 -21.26 -8.37 -9.10
CA MET A 37 -20.62 -8.10 -10.38
C MET A 37 -21.05 -6.76 -10.99
N LYS A 38 -22.31 -6.37 -10.82
CA LYS A 38 -22.80 -5.05 -11.27
C LYS A 38 -22.07 -3.91 -10.54
N ARG A 39 -21.90 -4.02 -9.22
CA ARG A 39 -21.13 -3.04 -8.43
C ARG A 39 -19.68 -2.97 -8.88
N GLU A 40 -19.07 -4.11 -9.19
CA GLU A 40 -17.69 -4.16 -9.70
C GLU A 40 -17.58 -3.49 -11.08
N VAL A 41 -18.53 -3.74 -11.99
CA VAL A 41 -18.58 -3.07 -13.30
C VAL A 41 -18.75 -1.56 -13.14
N GLU A 42 -19.62 -1.10 -12.25
CA GLU A 42 -19.79 0.33 -11.94
C GLU A 42 -18.49 0.95 -11.38
N SER A 43 -17.82 0.24 -10.46
CA SER A 43 -16.52 0.66 -9.92
C SER A 43 -15.44 0.77 -11.01
N LEU A 44 -15.40 -0.19 -11.95
CA LEU A 44 -14.45 -0.16 -13.07
C LEU A 44 -14.75 0.97 -14.04
N GLN A 45 -16.02 1.23 -14.34
CA GLN A 45 -16.43 2.38 -15.16
C GLN A 45 -16.02 3.70 -14.51
N TYR A 46 -16.21 3.83 -13.19
CA TYR A 46 -15.75 4.99 -12.44
C TYR A 46 -14.23 5.17 -12.53
N GLN A 47 -13.46 4.10 -12.27
CA GLN A 47 -11.99 4.14 -12.35
C GLN A 47 -11.48 4.47 -13.76
N LEU A 48 -12.19 4.02 -14.80
CA LEU A 48 -11.84 4.30 -16.19
C LEU A 48 -12.03 5.78 -16.54
N ALA A 49 -13.05 6.42 -15.96
CA ALA A 49 -13.37 7.83 -16.18
C ALA A 49 -12.39 8.81 -15.50
N ILE A 50 -11.49 8.31 -14.64
CA ILE A 50 -10.47 9.14 -14.00
C ILE A 50 -9.48 9.63 -15.07
N ASN A 51 -9.36 10.96 -15.21
CA ASN A 51 -8.35 11.58 -16.06
C ASN A 51 -6.95 11.31 -15.49
N ARG A 52 -6.07 10.75 -16.33
CA ARG A 52 -4.69 10.42 -15.95
C ARG A 52 -3.74 11.48 -16.49
N GLU A 53 -2.84 11.95 -15.64
CA GLU A 53 -1.72 12.78 -16.06
C GLU A 53 -0.58 11.92 -16.60
N LYS A 54 0.26 12.50 -17.47
CA LYS A 54 1.43 11.81 -18.01
C LYS A 54 2.47 11.63 -16.91
N SER A 55 3.09 10.46 -16.84
CA SER A 55 4.18 10.19 -15.89
C SER A 55 5.35 11.17 -16.04
N SER A 56 5.62 11.67 -17.25
CA SER A 56 6.65 12.69 -17.47
C SER A 56 6.38 14.00 -16.72
N ILE A 57 5.12 14.31 -16.42
CA ILE A 57 4.72 15.48 -15.64
C ILE A 57 4.79 15.14 -14.15
N THR A 58 4.05 14.12 -13.72
CA THR A 58 3.91 13.79 -12.29
C THR A 58 5.23 13.40 -11.63
N VAL A 59 6.09 12.67 -12.33
CA VAL A 59 7.42 12.30 -11.81
C VAL A 59 8.30 13.54 -11.67
N THR A 60 8.24 14.46 -12.64
CA THR A 60 9.03 15.70 -12.58
C THR A 60 8.59 16.59 -11.41
N GLU A 61 7.29 16.70 -11.17
CA GLU A 61 6.74 17.45 -10.04
C GLU A 61 7.12 16.82 -8.70
N LEU A 62 7.04 15.49 -8.60
CA LEU A 62 7.45 14.76 -7.41
C LEU A 62 8.94 14.98 -7.11
N VAL A 63 9.82 14.91 -8.12
CA VAL A 63 11.26 15.18 -7.95
C VAL A 63 11.50 16.60 -7.46
N LYS A 64 10.87 17.60 -8.08
CA LYS A 64 10.98 19.00 -7.65
C LYS A 64 10.54 19.19 -6.19
N TRP A 65 9.46 18.53 -5.80
CA TRP A 65 8.97 18.59 -4.43
C TRP A 65 9.99 17.98 -3.45
N ILE A 66 10.52 16.79 -3.77
CA ILE A 66 11.57 16.15 -2.96
C ILE A 66 12.77 17.09 -2.82
N GLU A 67 13.31 17.60 -3.93
CA GLU A 67 14.47 18.50 -3.93
C GLU A 67 14.25 19.74 -3.05
N SER A 68 13.02 20.27 -3.01
CA SER A 68 12.67 21.41 -2.16
C SER A 68 12.65 21.09 -0.66
N CYS A 69 12.38 19.83 -0.29
CA CYS A 69 12.29 19.38 1.10
C CYS A 69 13.59 18.74 1.61
N VAL A 70 14.49 18.33 0.71
CA VAL A 70 15.73 17.60 1.08
C VAL A 70 16.56 18.35 2.10
N CYS A 71 16.71 19.68 2.01
CA CYS A 71 17.53 20.45 2.95
C CYS A 71 16.93 20.53 4.37
N ASP A 72 15.62 20.33 4.49
CA ASP A 72 14.90 20.42 5.77
C ASP A 72 14.64 19.05 6.39
N ASP A 73 14.99 17.96 5.68
CA ASP A 73 14.79 16.60 6.16
C ASP A 73 15.81 16.27 7.27
N PRO A 74 15.37 16.11 8.52
CA PRO A 74 16.29 15.86 9.63
C PRO A 74 16.99 14.50 9.54
N PHE A 75 16.47 13.54 8.77
CA PHE A 75 17.12 12.25 8.56
C PHE A 75 18.24 12.30 7.52
N LEU A 76 18.17 13.25 6.58
CA LEU A 76 19.22 13.46 5.57
C LEU A 76 20.27 14.46 6.03
N ASN A 77 19.93 15.35 6.97
CA ASN A 77 20.77 16.45 7.44
C ASN A 77 21.05 16.31 8.96
N PRO A 78 22.15 15.66 9.36
CA PRO A 78 22.48 15.38 10.76
C PRO A 78 22.58 16.60 11.66
N GLU A 79 22.86 17.77 11.10
CA GLU A 79 22.87 19.05 11.80
C GLU A 79 21.49 19.41 12.37
N LEU A 80 20.41 19.01 11.69
CA LEU A 80 19.04 19.23 12.14
C LEU A 80 18.63 18.25 13.25
N MET A 81 19.30 17.10 13.37
CA MET A 81 19.08 16.13 14.45
C MET A 81 19.42 16.67 15.84
N ARG A 82 20.17 17.76 15.95
CA ARG A 82 20.44 18.40 17.25
C ARG A 82 19.18 18.90 17.95
N ALA A 83 18.13 19.23 17.19
CA ALA A 83 16.84 19.65 17.73
C ALA A 83 15.89 18.47 18.04
N ASN A 84 16.34 17.22 17.83
CA ASN A 84 15.50 16.03 18.00
C ASN A 84 14.97 15.91 19.44
N PRO A 85 13.64 15.97 19.67
CA PRO A 85 13.06 15.84 21.00
C PRO A 85 13.24 14.46 21.64
N TRP A 86 13.47 13.43 20.83
CA TRP A 86 13.58 12.02 21.24
C TRP A 86 15.01 11.57 21.53
N VAL A 87 16.03 12.42 21.31
CA VAL A 87 17.40 12.10 21.68
C VAL A 87 17.55 12.17 23.21
N GLU A 88 18.19 11.17 23.83
CA GLU A 88 18.51 11.22 25.25
C GLU A 88 19.37 12.45 25.56
N LYS A 89 18.84 13.37 26.36
CA LYS A 89 19.53 14.62 26.72
C LYS A 89 20.60 14.43 27.80
N GLY A 90 20.73 13.22 28.36
CA GLY A 90 21.73 12.88 29.37
C GLY A 90 21.48 11.48 29.98
N LYS A 91 22.48 10.95 30.69
CA LYS A 91 22.34 9.70 31.45
C LYS A 91 21.52 9.96 32.71
N CYS A 92 20.58 9.06 33.02
CA CYS A 92 19.87 9.06 34.29
C CYS A 92 20.87 8.93 35.45
N VAL A 93 20.96 9.94 36.31
CA VAL A 93 21.75 9.89 37.55
C VAL A 93 20.78 9.56 38.67
N ILE A 94 20.86 8.35 39.22
CA ILE A 94 20.10 7.97 40.40
C ILE A 94 20.78 8.63 41.60
N LEU A 95 20.05 9.52 42.30
CA LEU A 95 20.47 10.16 43.55
C LEU A 95 20.12 9.29 44.75
#